data_AF-A0A1M4SK22-F1
#
_entry.id   AF-A0A1M4SK22-F1
#
_cell.length_a   1.000
_cell.length_b   1.000
_cell.length_c   1.000
_cell.angle_alpha   90.00
_cell.angle_beta   90.00
_cell.angle_gamma   90.00
#
_symmetry.space_group_name_H-M   'P 1'
#
loop_
_entity.id
_entity.type
_entity.pdbx_description
1 polymer ?
#
loop_
_entity_poly.entity_id
_entity_poly.type
_entity_poly.pdbx_seq_one_letter_code
_entity_poly.pdbx_strand_id
1 'polypeptide(L)'
;MEIESIQGKGSKFIIRIPLTLAIIQALLIKLSEEIYAIPLSSITEIINISSNQITDVQGQEVVLYRNMTLPIIRLKDILGIEHNEENEELIVVVVRKGDKQAGLIVDNLIGQQEIVIKGLGKYLAGIKYLSGATILGNGNISLILDINSLI
;
A
#
# COMPACT_ATOMS: atom_id res chain seq x y z
N MET A 1 2.69 2.83 32.37
CA MET A 1 3.81 2.23 33.12
C MET A 1 3.67 2.69 34.55
N GLU A 2 3.60 1.78 35.50
CA GLU A 2 3.50 2.07 36.93
C GLU A 2 4.76 1.52 37.62
N ILE A 3 5.26 2.23 38.62
CA ILE A 3 6.45 1.83 39.40
C ILE A 3 6.08 1.88 40.88
N GLU A 4 6.30 0.78 41.58
CA GLU A 4 6.22 0.69 43.04
C GLU A 4 7.64 0.42 43.57
N SER A 5 8.20 1.34 44.35
CA SER A 5 9.54 1.16 44.93
C SER A 5 9.54 1.52 46.40
N ILE A 6 10.14 0.66 47.22
CA ILE A 6 10.31 0.89 48.65
C ILE A 6 11.78 0.62 48.99
N GLN A 7 12.44 1.61 49.59
CA GLN A 7 13.84 1.52 50.00
C GLN A 7 14.06 0.30 50.90
N GLY A 8 15.05 -0.53 50.56
CA GLY A 8 15.33 -1.77 51.26
C GLY A 8 14.35 -2.93 51.00
N LYS A 9 13.30 -2.75 50.19
CA LYS A 9 12.35 -3.82 49.77
C LYS A 9 12.29 -4.06 48.26
N GLY A 10 13.09 -3.32 47.48
CA GLY A 10 13.17 -3.46 46.03
C GLY A 10 12.16 -2.62 45.26
N SER A 11 12.06 -2.89 43.97
CA SER A 11 11.22 -2.15 43.02
C SER A 11 10.43 -3.12 42.13
N LYS A 12 9.19 -2.75 41.82
CA LYS A 12 8.27 -3.46 40.94
C LYS A 12 7.83 -2.52 39.81
N PHE A 13 7.95 -3.00 38.58
CA PHE A 13 7.53 -2.29 37.38
C PHE A 13 6.32 -3.01 36.78
N ILE A 14 5.25 -2.28 36.51
CA ILE A 14 4.03 -2.79 35.90
C ILE A 14 3.85 -2.12 34.54
N ILE A 15 3.98 -2.92 33.48
CA ILE A 15 3.81 -2.50 32.09
C ILE A 15 2.49 -3.08 31.58
N ARG A 16 1.58 -2.22 31.13
CA ARG A 16 0.31 -2.62 30.52
C ARG A 16 0.39 -2.28 29.03
N ILE A 17 0.28 -3.29 28.17
CA ILE A 17 0.28 -3.14 26.72
C ILE A 17 -1.14 -3.46 26.21
N PRO A 18 -1.72 -2.66 25.30
CA PRO A 18 -2.99 -3.00 24.66
C PRO A 18 -2.89 -4.36 23.96
N LEU A 19 -3.91 -5.22 24.14
CA LEU A 19 -3.95 -6.54 23.49
C LEU A 19 -4.10 -6.42 21.95
N THR A 20 -4.66 -5.31 21.47
CA THR A 20 -5.01 -5.12 20.06
C THR A 20 -3.94 -4.33 19.31
N LEU A 21 -3.25 -4.98 18.37
CA LEU A 21 -2.51 -4.35 17.29
C LEU A 21 -3.39 -4.33 16.03
N ALA A 22 -3.40 -3.22 15.29
CA ALA A 22 -4.14 -3.12 14.02
C ALA A 22 -3.40 -3.92 12.94
N ILE A 23 -3.67 -5.22 12.87
CA ILE A 23 -3.13 -6.13 11.86
C ILE A 23 -4.08 -6.15 10.67
N ILE A 24 -3.54 -5.97 9.46
CA ILE A 24 -4.28 -6.17 8.22
C ILE A 24 -3.49 -7.09 7.29
N GLN A 25 -4.19 -7.72 6.35
CA GLN A 25 -3.55 -8.43 5.25
C GLN A 25 -3.31 -7.47 4.09
N ALA A 26 -2.10 -7.48 3.54
CA ALA A 26 -1.71 -6.63 2.43
C ALA A 26 -0.92 -7.41 1.37
N LEU A 27 -1.04 -6.98 0.12
CA LEU A 27 -0.15 -7.35 -0.97
C LEU A 27 1.02 -6.37 -0.97
N LEU A 28 2.23 -6.90 -0.79
CA LEU A 28 3.46 -6.14 -0.94
C LEU A 28 3.85 -6.08 -2.41
N ILE A 29 4.08 -4.86 -2.89
CA ILE A 29 4.48 -4.55 -4.26
C ILE A 29 5.79 -3.78 -4.25
N LYS A 30 6.54 -3.87 -5.35
CA LYS A 30 7.77 -3.09 -5.57
C LYS A 30 7.50 -1.98 -6.59
N LEU A 31 7.99 -0.78 -6.28
CA LEU A 31 8.04 0.38 -7.18
C LEU A 31 9.45 0.95 -7.14
N SER A 32 10.21 0.81 -8.23
CA SER A 32 11.66 1.03 -8.23
C SER A 32 12.29 0.27 -7.06
N GLU A 33 13.13 0.87 -6.21
CA GLU A 33 13.74 0.19 -5.05
C GLU A 33 12.88 0.17 -3.77
N GLU A 34 11.66 0.69 -3.81
CA GLU A 34 10.80 0.84 -2.64
C GLU A 34 9.69 -0.21 -2.59
N ILE A 35 9.29 -0.57 -1.37
CA ILE A 35 8.22 -1.53 -1.09
C ILE A 35 6.99 -0.78 -0.58
N TYR A 36 5.85 -1.01 -1.22
CA TYR A 36 4.55 -0.48 -0.84
C TYR A 36 3.59 -1.61 -0.49
N ALA A 37 2.60 -1.32 0.35
CA ALA A 37 1.57 -2.26 0.76
C ALA A 37 0.19 -1.82 0.26
N ILE A 38 -0.50 -2.70 -0.47
CA ILE A 38 -1.90 -2.51 -0.86
C ILE A 38 -2.78 -3.39 0.03
N PRO A 39 -3.79 -2.85 0.74
CA PRO A 39 -4.71 -3.66 1.52
C PRO A 39 -5.43 -4.71 0.65
N LEU A 40 -5.36 -5.99 1.01
CA LEU A 40 -5.98 -7.05 0.20
C LEU A 40 -7.50 -6.91 0.09
N SER A 41 -8.15 -6.33 1.09
CA SER A 41 -9.57 -6.02 1.09
C SER A 41 -10.00 -5.08 -0.04
N SER A 42 -9.06 -4.35 -0.64
CA SER A 42 -9.30 -3.46 -1.78
C SER A 42 -8.95 -4.10 -3.13
N ILE A 43 -8.26 -5.24 -3.15
CA ILE A 43 -7.78 -5.88 -4.38
C ILE A 43 -8.84 -6.84 -4.89
N THR A 44 -9.19 -6.72 -6.17
CA THR A 44 -10.10 -7.64 -6.86
C THR A 44 -9.33 -8.76 -7.55
N GLU A 45 -8.31 -8.41 -8.33
CA GLU A 45 -7.47 -9.36 -9.06
C GLU A 45 -6.14 -8.72 -9.48
N ILE A 46 -5.23 -9.55 -9.97
CA ILE A 46 -3.97 -9.13 -10.56
C ILE A 46 -3.97 -9.61 -12.01
N ILE A 47 -3.66 -8.71 -12.94
CA ILE A 47 -3.65 -9.00 -14.37
C ILE A 47 -2.32 -8.55 -14.97
N ASN A 48 -1.95 -9.18 -16.08
CA ASN A 48 -0.88 -8.70 -16.94
C ASN A 48 -1.51 -8.13 -18.20
N ILE A 49 -1.08 -6.94 -18.59
CA ILE A 49 -1.50 -6.29 -19.84
C ILE A 49 -0.26 -5.91 -20.64
N SER A 50 -0.41 -5.81 -21.95
CA SER A 50 0.63 -5.16 -22.75
C SER A 50 0.47 -3.65 -22.71
N SER A 51 1.57 -2.91 -22.69
CA SER A 51 1.57 -1.44 -22.73
C SER A 51 0.81 -0.88 -23.92
N ASN A 52 0.77 -1.59 -25.06
CA ASN A 52 0.00 -1.22 -26.25
C ASN A 52 -1.53 -1.33 -26.09
N GLN A 53 -2.02 -1.98 -25.03
CA GLN A 53 -3.45 -2.07 -24.73
C GLN A 53 -3.94 -0.84 -23.97
N ILE A 54 -3.03 -0.02 -23.43
CA ILE A 54 -3.36 1.23 -22.76
C ILE A 54 -3.71 2.27 -23.82
N THR A 55 -4.87 2.89 -23.67
CA THR A 55 -5.35 3.98 -24.54
C THR A 55 -5.64 5.20 -23.70
N ASP A 56 -5.31 6.39 -24.18
CA ASP A 56 -5.74 7.65 -23.56
C ASP A 56 -7.15 8.04 -24.04
N VAL A 57 -8.05 8.26 -23.09
CA VAL A 57 -9.39 8.80 -23.36
C VAL A 57 -9.58 10.04 -22.51
N GLN A 58 -9.58 11.22 -23.15
CA GLN A 58 -9.76 12.52 -22.49
C GLN A 58 -8.71 12.82 -21.40
N GLY A 59 -7.45 12.38 -21.59
CA GLY A 59 -6.37 12.57 -20.62
C GLY A 59 -6.38 11.56 -19.48
N GLN A 60 -7.14 10.47 -19.62
CA GLN A 60 -7.15 9.35 -18.69
C GLN A 60 -6.73 8.07 -19.42
N GLU A 61 -5.64 7.44 -18.94
CA GLU A 61 -5.24 6.12 -19.41
C GLU A 61 -6.29 5.08 -18.99
N VAL A 62 -6.73 4.27 -19.95
CA VAL A 62 -7.70 3.20 -19.76
C VAL A 62 -7.26 1.95 -20.52
N VAL A 63 -7.68 0.78 -20.05
CA VAL A 63 -7.59 -0.49 -20.78
C VAL A 63 -8.98 -1.11 -20.90
N LEU A 64 -9.28 -1.73 -22.05
CA LEU A 64 -10.49 -2.52 -22.21
C LEU A 64 -10.27 -3.90 -21.58
N TYR A 65 -10.87 -4.13 -20.41
CA TYR A 65 -10.76 -5.38 -19.67
C TYR A 65 -12.14 -5.99 -19.47
N ARG A 66 -12.36 -7.23 -19.94
CA ARG A 66 -13.66 -7.94 -19.89
C ARG A 66 -14.85 -7.08 -20.40
N ASN A 67 -14.66 -6.41 -21.53
CA ASN A 67 -15.62 -5.48 -22.14
C ASN A 67 -16.00 -4.27 -21.27
N MET A 68 -15.20 -3.96 -20.24
CA MET A 68 -15.33 -2.77 -19.41
C MET A 68 -14.10 -1.90 -19.55
N THR A 69 -14.27 -0.59 -19.49
CA THR A 69 -13.15 0.36 -19.40
C THR A 69 -12.61 0.35 -17.98
N LEU A 70 -11.36 -0.06 -17.80
CA LEU A 70 -10.65 -0.02 -16.54
C LEU A 70 -9.68 1.18 -16.56
N PRO A 71 -9.91 2.22 -15.73
CA PRO A 71 -8.95 3.30 -15.56
C PRO A 71 -7.61 2.77 -15.05
N ILE A 72 -6.52 3.24 -15.63
CA ILE A 72 -5.15 2.87 -15.25
C ILE A 72 -4.51 4.03 -14.51
N ILE A 73 -3.84 3.71 -13.40
CA ILE A 73 -3.07 4.64 -12.59
C ILE A 73 -1.64 4.12 -12.52
N ARG A 74 -0.71 4.92 -13.03
CA ARG A 74 0.73 4.69 -12.87
C ARG A 74 1.16 5.16 -11.48
N LEU A 75 1.41 4.21 -10.58
CA LEU A 75 1.76 4.54 -9.18
C LEU A 75 3.04 5.39 -9.09
N LYS A 76 4.01 5.17 -9.98
CA LYS A 76 5.24 5.95 -10.04
C LYS A 76 4.98 7.44 -10.30
N ASP A 77 4.09 7.77 -11.23
CA ASP A 77 3.76 9.16 -11.56
C ASP A 77 3.16 9.90 -10.36
N ILE A 78 2.16 9.28 -9.72
CA ILE A 78 1.45 9.92 -8.61
C ILE A 78 2.29 10.01 -7.33
N LEU A 79 3.27 9.13 -7.17
CA LEU A 79 4.20 9.11 -6.03
C LEU A 79 5.48 9.89 -6.32
N GLY A 80 5.66 10.41 -7.54
CA GLY A 80 6.87 11.16 -7.94
C GLY A 80 8.12 10.29 -8.01
N ILE A 81 7.98 9.01 -8.32
CA ILE A 81 9.07 8.04 -8.47
C ILE A 81 9.55 8.07 -9.92
N GLU A 82 10.87 8.10 -10.12
CA GLU A 82 11.46 8.03 -11.46
C GLU A 82 11.07 6.73 -12.18
N HIS A 83 10.78 6.87 -13.47
CA HIS A 83 10.49 5.73 -14.32
C HIS A 83 11.80 5.05 -14.73
N ASN A 84 11.80 3.73 -14.63
CA ASN A 84 12.77 2.91 -15.34
C ASN A 84 12.20 2.62 -16.75
N GLU A 85 12.98 1.95 -17.58
CA GLU A 85 12.63 1.58 -18.97
C GLU A 85 11.16 1.15 -19.16
N GLU A 86 10.57 1.55 -20.29
CA GLU A 86 9.20 1.15 -20.65
C GLU A 86 9.15 -0.36 -20.92
N ASN A 87 8.42 -1.09 -20.07
CA ASN A 87 8.19 -2.52 -20.26
C ASN A 87 7.01 -2.74 -21.22
N GLU A 88 7.16 -3.69 -22.15
CA GLU A 88 6.07 -4.11 -23.05
C GLU A 88 4.95 -4.86 -22.31
N GLU A 89 5.29 -5.56 -21.23
CA GLU A 89 4.36 -6.25 -20.33
C GLU A 89 4.32 -5.53 -18.97
N LEU A 90 3.11 -5.24 -18.52
CA LEU A 90 2.84 -4.48 -17.29
C LEU A 90 2.02 -5.33 -16.32
N ILE A 91 2.45 -5.35 -15.05
CA ILE A 91 1.70 -5.97 -13.96
C ILE A 91 0.72 -4.92 -13.42
N VAL A 92 -0.56 -5.27 -13.39
CA VAL A 92 -1.64 -4.39 -12.93
C VAL A 92 -2.39 -5.03 -11.78
N VAL A 93 -2.42 -4.33 -10.64
CA VAL A 93 -3.24 -4.69 -9.49
C VAL A 93 -4.58 -3.97 -9.60
N VAL A 94 -5.65 -4.73 -9.84
CA VAL A 94 -7.01 -4.18 -9.94
C VAL A 94 -7.57 -3.96 -8.55
N VAL A 95 -7.85 -2.70 -8.21
CA VAL A 95 -8.40 -2.29 -6.92
C VAL A 95 -9.83 -1.75 -7.06
N ARG A 96 -10.63 -1.89 -6.01
CA ARG A 96 -12.04 -1.48 -5.98
C ARG A 96 -12.40 -0.78 -4.66
N LYS A 97 -13.29 0.21 -4.77
CA LYS A 97 -13.99 0.87 -3.66
C LYS A 97 -15.44 1.12 -4.05
N GLY A 98 -16.36 0.39 -3.42
CA GLY A 98 -17.77 0.40 -3.84
C GLY A 98 -17.87 -0.02 -5.31
N ASP A 99 -18.52 0.81 -6.13
CA ASP A 99 -18.71 0.55 -7.57
C ASP A 99 -17.55 1.04 -8.44
N LYS A 100 -16.59 1.78 -7.86
CA LYS A 100 -15.42 2.27 -8.59
C LYS A 100 -14.28 1.26 -8.58
N GLN A 101 -13.57 1.17 -9.70
CA GLN A 101 -12.39 0.31 -9.85
C GLN A 101 -11.30 1.03 -10.66
N ALA A 102 -10.05 0.69 -10.41
CA ALA A 102 -8.91 1.11 -11.21
C ALA A 102 -7.82 0.03 -11.21
N GLY A 103 -6.99 0.02 -12.24
CA GLY A 103 -5.77 -0.78 -12.32
C GLY A 103 -4.57 0.05 -11.88
N LEU A 104 -3.80 -0.46 -10.93
CA LEU A 104 -2.55 0.15 -10.48
C LEU A 104 -1.37 -0.56 -11.15
N ILE A 105 -0.58 0.16 -11.96
CA ILE A 105 0.64 -0.41 -12.53
C ILE A 105 1.72 -0.49 -11.45
N VAL A 106 2.35 -1.65 -11.34
CA VAL A 106 3.44 -1.96 -10.39
C VAL A 106 4.61 -2.60 -11.13
N ASP A 107 5.81 -2.52 -10.55
CA ASP A 107 6.98 -3.16 -11.17
C ASP A 107 7.04 -4.66 -10.85
N ASN A 108 6.70 -5.02 -9.61
CA ASN A 108 6.75 -6.41 -9.18
C ASN A 108 5.84 -6.68 -7.99
N LEU A 109 5.50 -7.95 -7.81
CA LEU A 109 4.75 -8.49 -6.68
C LEU A 109 5.74 -9.19 -5.75
N ILE A 110 5.79 -8.78 -4.50
CA ILE A 110 6.62 -9.44 -3.49
C ILE A 110 5.85 -10.58 -2.84
N GLY A 111 4.56 -10.36 -2.57
CA GLY A 111 3.68 -11.37 -2.02
C GLY A 111 2.74 -10.83 -0.95
N GLN A 112 1.91 -11.72 -0.41
CA GLN A 112 0.95 -11.40 0.64
C GLN A 112 1.59 -11.52 2.03
N GLN A 113 1.33 -10.55 2.90
CA GLN A 113 1.77 -10.59 4.30
C GLN A 113 0.77 -9.94 5.25
N GLU A 114 0.71 -10.43 6.48
CA GLU A 114 0.10 -9.71 7.60
C GLU A 114 1.03 -8.61 8.10
N ILE A 115 0.51 -7.39 8.16
CA ILE A 115 1.28 -6.20 8.53
C ILE A 115 0.59 -5.44 9.67
N VAL A 116 1.39 -4.79 10.51
CA VAL A 116 0.88 -3.95 11.61
C VAL A 116 0.86 -2.50 11.13
N ILE A 117 -0.33 -1.92 11.03
CA ILE A 117 -0.47 -0.51 10.67
C ILE A 117 0.04 0.37 11.81
N LYS A 118 0.93 1.28 11.46
CA LYS A 118 1.30 2.44 12.26
C LYS A 118 0.79 3.68 11.54
N GLY A 119 0.10 4.55 12.27
CA GLY A 119 -0.22 5.87 11.74
C GLY A 119 1.06 6.65 11.45
N LEU A 120 1.08 7.46 10.39
CA LEU A 120 2.23 8.24 9.96
C LEU A 120 2.61 9.37 10.95
N GLY A 121 1.84 9.55 12.03
CA GLY A 121 2.02 10.64 12.98
C GLY A 121 1.51 11.97 12.44
N LYS A 122 1.56 13.01 13.27
CA LYS A 122 0.97 14.32 12.96
C LYS A 122 1.71 15.07 11.85
N TYR A 123 3.01 14.85 11.70
CA TYR A 123 3.86 15.56 10.73
C TYR A 123 3.70 15.04 9.29
N LEU A 124 3.24 13.80 9.14
CA LEU A 124 2.99 13.15 7.85
C LEU A 124 1.49 12.91 7.63
N ALA A 125 0.64 13.49 8.49
CA ALA A 125 -0.80 13.45 8.32
C ALA A 125 -1.19 14.28 7.09
N GLY A 126 -1.83 13.64 6.11
CA GLY A 126 -2.28 14.29 4.89
C GLY A 126 -1.36 14.13 3.68
N ILE A 127 -0.34 13.25 3.74
CA ILE A 127 0.33 12.83 2.50
C ILE A 127 -0.70 12.12 1.63
N LYS A 128 -0.92 12.68 0.44
CA LYS A 128 -1.89 12.17 -0.52
C LYS A 128 -1.54 10.71 -0.89
N TYR A 129 -2.56 9.87 -1.05
CA TYR A 129 -2.43 8.45 -1.47
C TYR A 129 -1.88 7.47 -0.42
N LEU A 130 -1.60 7.89 0.81
CA LEU A 130 -1.06 7.02 1.86
C LEU A 130 -1.98 6.98 3.10
N SER A 131 -2.22 5.78 3.64
CA SER A 131 -3.04 5.55 4.83
C SER A 131 -2.22 5.30 6.10
N GLY A 132 -0.96 4.91 5.95
CA GLY A 132 -0.13 4.44 7.06
C GLY A 132 1.26 4.00 6.63
N ALA A 133 2.01 3.48 7.59
CA ALA A 133 3.24 2.75 7.35
C ALA A 133 3.25 1.45 8.16
N THR A 134 4.09 0.50 7.77
CA THR A 134 4.36 -0.73 8.52
C THR A 134 5.86 -0.96 8.59
N ILE A 135 6.27 -1.71 9.61
CA ILE A 135 7.61 -2.29 9.70
C ILE A 135 7.49 -3.73 9.20
N LEU A 136 8.26 -4.07 8.18
CA LEU A 136 8.33 -5.41 7.61
C LEU A 136 9.17 -6.34 8.51
N GLY A 137 9.10 -7.65 8.28
CA GLY A 137 9.83 -8.64 9.10
C GLY A 137 11.35 -8.49 9.07
N ASN A 138 11.89 -7.85 8.03
CA ASN A 138 13.31 -7.52 7.89
C ASN A 138 13.70 -6.16 8.51
N GLY A 139 12.76 -5.47 9.17
CA GLY A 139 12.97 -4.16 9.79
C GLY A 139 12.81 -2.96 8.85
N ASN A 140 12.63 -3.18 7.53
CA ASN A 140 12.40 -2.08 6.59
C ASN A 140 11.01 -1.48 6.79
N ILE A 141 10.90 -0.17 6.52
CA ILE A 141 9.63 0.55 6.54
C ILE A 141 8.99 0.46 5.16
N SER A 142 7.69 0.18 5.12
CA SER A 142 6.88 0.21 3.90
C SER A 142 5.66 1.10 4.11
N LEU A 143 5.30 1.84 3.07
CA LEU A 143 4.14 2.74 3.07
C LEU A 143 2.88 1.98 2.61
N ILE A 144 1.75 2.27 3.26
CA ILE A 144 0.47 1.63 2.95
C ILE A 144 -0.34 2.57 2.07
N LEU A 145 -0.71 2.11 0.88
CA LEU A 145 -1.49 2.89 -0.07
C LEU A 145 -2.93 3.07 0.43
N ASP A 146 -3.44 4.30 0.31
CA ASP A 146 -4.84 4.62 0.54
C ASP A 146 -5.60 4.56 -0.79
N ILE A 147 -6.18 3.39 -1.08
CA ILE A 147 -7.00 3.21 -2.29
C ILE A 147 -8.15 4.21 -2.36
N ASN A 148 -8.66 4.67 -1.22
CA ASN A 148 -9.78 5.61 -1.21
C ASN A 148 -9.44 6.98 -1.76
N SER A 149 -8.18 7.41 -1.70
CA SER A 149 -7.72 8.67 -2.28
C SER A 149 -7.16 8.52 -3.69
N LEU A 150 -7.01 7.28 -4.18
CA LEU A 150 -6.62 6.96 -5.55
C LEU A 150 -7.81 6.93 -6.53
N ILE A 151 -9.02 6.60 -6.08
CA ILE A 151 -10.22 6.39 -6.94
C ILE A 151 -11.50 7.12 -6.50
#